data_AF-A0A7D5BPK8-F1
#
_entry.id   AF-A0A7D5BPK8-F1
#
_cell.length_a   1.000
_cell.length_b   1.000
_cell.length_c   1.000
_cell.angle_alpha   90.00
_cell.angle_beta   90.00
_cell.angle_gamma   90.00
#
_symmetry.space_group_name_H-M   'P 1'
#
loop_
_entity.id
_entity.type
_entity.pdbx_description
1 polymer ?
#
loop_
_entity_poly.entity_id
_entity_poly.type
_entity_poly.pdbx_seq_one_letter_code
_entity_poly.pdbx_strand_id
1 'polypeptide(L)'
;DVGNNLKDRFDGASRVHDTNRGNVRRKSRFLLKPHQPEHKIPSKKDLVYFENSPDFCFSDSKLGISGTVNRGCNATSIGVDGCDLMCCGRGHSTDVREDIERCNCTFH
;
A
#
# COMPACT_ATOMS: atom_id res chain seq x y z
N ASP A 1 -9.84 -13.93 -3.40
CA ASP A 1 -9.79 -13.57 -4.84
C ASP A 1 -9.92 -12.08 -5.12
N VAL A 2 -11.02 -11.43 -4.71
CA VAL A 2 -11.20 -9.97 -4.93
C VAL A 2 -10.08 -9.14 -4.32
N GLY A 3 -9.64 -9.46 -3.09
CA GLY A 3 -8.55 -8.75 -2.43
C GLY A 3 -7.24 -8.78 -3.21
N ASN A 4 -6.86 -9.93 -3.76
CA ASN A 4 -5.67 -10.07 -4.59
C ASN A 4 -5.79 -9.25 -5.88
N ASN A 5 -6.95 -9.27 -6.53
CA ASN A 5 -7.17 -8.46 -7.73
C ASN A 5 -7.02 -6.95 -7.46
N LEU A 6 -7.51 -6.47 -6.31
CA LEU A 6 -7.38 -5.07 -5.94
C LEU A 6 -5.95 -4.73 -5.50
N LYS A 7 -5.22 -5.67 -4.89
CA LYS A 7 -3.81 -5.50 -4.56
C LYS A 7 -2.95 -5.32 -5.80
N ASP A 8 -3.18 -6.10 -6.86
CA ASP A 8 -2.47 -5.94 -8.14
C ASP A 8 -2.72 -4.55 -8.75
N ARG A 9 -3.96 -4.05 -8.64
CA ARG A 9 -4.32 -2.69 -9.11
C ARG A 9 -3.72 -1.60 -8.25
N PHE A 10 -3.52 -1.85 -6.95
CA PHE A 10 -2.87 -0.94 -6.03
C PHE A 10 -1.39 -0.78 -6.39
N ASP A 11 -0.69 -1.89 -6.67
CA ASP A 11 0.72 -1.87 -7.06
C ASP A 11 0.93 -1.18 -8.42
N GLY A 12 -0.07 -1.23 -9.30
CA GLY A 12 -0.09 -0.54 -10.60
C GLY A 12 -0.85 0.79 -10.61
N ALA A 13 -1.19 1.37 -9.45
CA ALA A 13 -2.03 2.56 -9.40
C ALA A 13 -1.34 3.76 -10.08
N SER A 14 -2.12 4.55 -10.81
CA SER A 14 -1.58 5.65 -11.62
C SER A 14 -1.69 6.99 -10.90
N ARG A 15 -0.57 7.74 -10.86
CA ARG A 15 -0.59 9.13 -10.39
C ARG A 15 -1.23 10.02 -11.44
N VAL A 16 -2.24 10.78 -11.05
CA VAL A 16 -2.97 11.69 -11.92
C VAL A 16 -2.97 13.11 -11.36
N HIS A 17 -3.18 14.07 -12.25
CA HIS A 17 -3.54 15.44 -11.91
C HIS A 17 -4.85 15.79 -12.60
N ASP A 18 -5.59 16.70 -11.98
CA ASP A 18 -6.78 17.26 -12.62
C ASP A 18 -6.39 18.40 -13.55
N THR A 19 -7.13 18.54 -14.65
CA THR A 19 -7.05 19.72 -15.50
C THR A 19 -8.36 20.48 -15.36
N ASN A 20 -8.32 21.60 -14.63
CA ASN A 20 -9.43 22.54 -14.55
C ASN A 20 -9.63 23.22 -15.91
N ARG A 21 -10.35 22.58 -16.83
CA ARG A 21 -10.88 23.26 -18.01
C ARG A 21 -12.14 24.00 -17.58
N GLY A 22 -11.96 25.26 -17.16
CA GLY A 22 -13.02 26.17 -16.73
C GLY A 22 -14.02 26.52 -17.82
N ASN A 23 -14.86 25.55 -18.23
CA ASN A 23 -15.96 25.78 -19.15
C ASN A 23 -17.27 25.32 -18.50
N VAL A 24 -17.92 26.27 -17.84
CA VAL A 24 -19.12 26.17 -17.00
C VAL A 24 -20.35 25.58 -17.73
N ARG A 25 -20.29 25.38 -19.06
CA ARG A 25 -21.44 24.98 -19.89
C ARG A 25 -21.50 23.52 -20.30
N ARG A 26 -20.52 22.69 -19.96
CA ARG A 26 -20.61 21.22 -20.14
C ARG A 26 -20.14 20.59 -18.85
N LYS A 27 -21.00 19.79 -18.18
CA LYS A 27 -20.69 18.97 -16.99
C LYS A 27 -19.18 18.72 -16.93
N SER A 28 -18.51 19.41 -16.00
CA SER A 28 -17.05 19.38 -15.84
C SER A 28 -16.63 17.92 -15.76
N ARG A 29 -16.18 17.36 -16.88
CA ARG A 29 -15.52 16.06 -16.87
C ARG A 29 -14.12 16.38 -16.40
N PHE A 30 -13.92 16.32 -15.09
CA PHE A 30 -12.59 16.21 -14.50
C PHE A 30 -11.84 15.16 -15.30
N LEU A 31 -10.94 15.63 -16.16
CA LEU A 31 -10.20 14.76 -17.05
C LEU A 31 -8.90 14.47 -16.33
N LEU A 32 -8.91 13.40 -15.54
CA LEU A 32 -7.73 12.89 -14.88
C LEU A 32 -6.69 12.54 -15.95
N LYS A 33 -5.57 13.24 -15.92
CA LYS A 33 -4.45 12.96 -16.80
C LYS A 33 -3.32 12.33 -15.99
N PRO A 34 -2.59 11.36 -16.57
CA PRO A 34 -1.34 10.89 -15.98
C PRO A 34 -0.43 12.06 -15.62
N HIS A 35 0.19 12.00 -14.45
CA HIS A 35 1.22 12.98 -14.05
C HIS A 35 2.44 12.93 -14.99
N GLN A 36 2.77 11.74 -15.50
CA GLN A 36 3.82 11.51 -16.49
C GLN A 36 3.19 11.27 -17.88
N PRO A 37 3.45 12.12 -18.89
CA PRO A 37 2.80 12.02 -20.20
C PRO A 37 3.01 10.69 -20.95
N GLU A 38 4.12 10.01 -20.68
CA GLU A 38 4.49 8.71 -21.26
C GLU A 38 3.68 7.54 -20.69
N HIS A 39 3.00 7.74 -19.57
CA HIS A 39 2.17 6.71 -18.96
C HIS A 39 0.79 6.60 -19.63
N LYS A 40 0.25 5.38 -19.64
CA LYS A 40 -1.07 5.10 -20.19
C LYS A 40 -2.14 5.84 -19.38
N ILE A 41 -3.18 6.30 -20.07
CA ILE A 41 -4.36 6.89 -19.43
C ILE A 41 -5.09 5.79 -18.65
N PRO A 42 -5.41 6.00 -17.36
CA PRO A 42 -6.13 5.01 -16.55
C PRO A 42 -7.52 4.70 -17.10
N SER A 43 -7.91 3.43 -17.02
CA SER A 43 -9.25 2.95 -17.34
C SER A 43 -10.17 2.96 -16.12
N LYS A 44 -11.47 2.71 -16.32
CA LYS A 44 -12.47 2.67 -15.24
C LYS A 44 -12.21 1.62 -14.16
N LYS A 45 -11.38 0.61 -14.45
CA LYS A 45 -11.08 -0.45 -13.48
C LYS A 45 -9.79 -0.14 -12.70
N ASP A 46 -9.02 0.86 -13.10
CA ASP A 46 -7.71 1.13 -12.51
C ASP A 46 -7.84 2.02 -11.28
N LEU A 47 -6.93 1.83 -10.33
CA LEU A 47 -6.82 2.71 -9.17
C LEU A 47 -5.96 3.92 -9.53
N VAL A 48 -6.34 5.09 -9.03
CA VAL A 48 -5.65 6.35 -9.27
C VAL A 48 -5.41 7.09 -7.96
N TYR A 49 -4.33 7.86 -7.89
CA TYR A 49 -4.01 8.73 -6.76
C TYR A 49 -3.44 10.06 -7.27
N PHE A 50 -3.48 11.12 -6.46
CA PHE A 50 -2.97 12.45 -6.85
C PHE A 50 -1.88 12.96 -5.89
N GLU A 51 -1.95 12.59 -4.60
CA GLU A 51 -0.96 12.91 -3.57
C GLU A 51 -0.03 11.73 -3.28
N ASN A 52 1.22 12.04 -2.96
CA ASN A 52 2.17 11.00 -2.55
C ASN A 52 1.76 10.44 -1.19
N SER A 53 1.96 9.13 -1.01
CA SER A 53 1.81 8.49 0.29
C SER A 53 2.83 9.06 1.29
N PRO A 54 2.44 9.23 2.57
CA PRO A 54 3.36 9.65 3.61
C PRO A 54 4.38 8.54 3.95
N ASP A 55 5.37 8.89 4.78
CA ASP A 55 6.22 7.89 5.41
C ASP A 55 5.46 7.18 6.54
N PHE A 56 5.46 5.85 6.51
CA PHE A 56 4.79 5.01 7.52
C PHE A 56 5.76 4.45 8.57
N CYS A 57 7.05 4.76 8.48
CA CYS A 57 8.06 4.24 9.39
C CYS A 57 7.87 4.70 10.83
N PHE A 58 7.46 5.95 11.03
CA PHE A 58 7.27 6.58 12.34
C PHE A 58 5.80 6.90 12.59
N SER A 59 5.41 6.94 13.85
CA SER A 59 4.05 7.28 14.23
C SER A 59 3.77 8.76 13.98
N ASP A 60 2.65 9.07 13.33
CA ASP A 60 2.11 10.41 13.17
C ASP A 60 0.60 10.39 13.50
N SER A 61 0.25 10.93 14.67
CA SER A 61 -1.13 10.97 15.15
C SER A 61 -2.04 11.88 14.30
N LYS A 62 -1.50 12.90 13.62
CA LYS A 62 -2.28 13.81 12.78
C LYS A 62 -2.73 13.13 11.49
N LEU A 63 -1.91 12.21 10.98
CA LEU A 63 -2.19 11.43 9.77
C LEU A 63 -2.75 10.03 10.07
N GLY A 64 -2.90 9.66 11.35
CA GLY A 64 -3.40 8.34 11.76
C GLY A 64 -2.39 7.21 11.51
N ILE A 65 -1.10 7.52 11.45
CA ILE A 65 -0.03 6.58 11.19
C ILE A 65 0.51 6.06 12.52
N SER A 66 0.47 4.75 12.74
CA SER A 66 0.96 4.14 13.99
C SER A 66 2.48 3.91 14.03
N GLY A 67 3.17 4.00 12.88
CA GLY A 67 4.57 3.60 12.74
C GLY A 67 4.75 2.08 12.63
N THR A 68 6.00 1.62 12.54
CA THR A 68 6.32 0.18 12.41
C THR A 68 6.97 -0.45 13.64
N VAL A 69 7.03 0.27 14.76
CA VAL A 69 7.54 -0.26 16.04
C VAL A 69 6.65 -1.43 16.50
N ASN A 70 7.28 -2.49 17.02
CA ASN A 70 6.62 -3.72 17.49
C ASN A 70 5.82 -4.50 16.42
N ARG A 71 6.06 -4.25 15.14
CA ARG A 71 5.53 -5.10 14.06
C ARG A 71 6.45 -6.29 13.85
N GLY A 72 5.87 -7.48 13.69
CA GLY A 72 6.61 -8.66 13.26
C GLY A 72 7.22 -8.45 11.88
N CYS A 73 8.43 -8.96 11.68
CA CYS A 73 9.14 -8.94 10.41
C CYS A 73 9.78 -10.30 10.14
N ASN A 74 10.10 -10.57 8.87
CA ASN A 74 10.78 -11.78 8.45
C ASN A 74 12.27 -11.50 8.23
N ALA A 75 13.15 -12.03 9.09
CA ALA A 75 14.60 -11.79 9.00
C ALA A 75 15.26 -12.40 7.74
N THR A 76 14.57 -13.34 7.06
CA THR A 76 15.08 -13.99 5.84
C THR A 76 14.59 -13.35 4.54
N SER A 77 13.58 -12.46 4.62
CA SER A 77 13.03 -11.79 3.44
C SER A 77 13.81 -10.51 3.12
N ILE A 78 14.04 -10.28 1.83
CA ILE A 78 14.56 -9.01 1.29
C ILE A 78 13.44 -8.05 0.88
N GLY A 79 12.18 -8.49 0.97
CA GLY A 79 10.99 -7.76 0.53
C GLY A 79 10.44 -6.82 1.60
N VAL A 80 9.25 -6.27 1.33
CA VAL A 80 8.59 -5.32 2.23
C VAL A 80 8.18 -5.93 3.57
N ASP A 81 8.17 -7.25 3.73
CA ASP A 81 8.00 -7.98 4.99
C ASP A 81 9.34 -8.26 5.71
N GLY A 82 10.47 -8.02 5.03
CA GLY A 82 11.82 -8.13 5.53
C GLY A 82 12.11 -7.15 6.64
N CYS A 83 12.91 -7.56 7.63
CA CYS A 83 13.20 -6.70 8.79
C CYS A 83 13.91 -5.39 8.41
N ASP A 84 14.73 -5.38 7.36
CA ASP A 84 15.41 -4.16 6.89
C ASP A 84 14.42 -3.10 6.39
N LEU A 85 13.38 -3.51 5.65
CA LEU A 85 12.36 -2.62 5.12
C LEU A 85 11.23 -2.35 6.13
N MET A 86 10.69 -3.38 6.79
CA MET A 86 9.63 -3.23 7.81
C MET A 86 10.06 -2.36 8.98
N CYS A 87 11.29 -2.53 9.46
CA CYS A 87 11.82 -1.78 10.60
C CYS A 87 12.56 -0.50 10.16
N CYS A 88 12.54 -0.18 8.86
CA CYS A 88 13.14 1.02 8.26
C CYS A 88 14.61 1.20 8.68
N GLY A 89 15.38 0.11 8.67
CA GLY A 89 16.80 0.11 9.05
C GLY A 89 17.12 0.32 10.53
N ARG A 90 16.12 0.41 11.43
CA ARG A 90 16.35 0.63 12.88
C ARG A 90 16.82 -0.61 13.64
N GLY A 91 16.98 -1.75 12.95
CA GLY A 91 17.21 -3.06 13.57
C GLY A 91 15.92 -3.73 14.05
N HIS A 92 16.06 -4.96 14.55
CA HIS A 92 14.96 -5.77 15.06
C HIS A 92 15.42 -6.64 16.24
N SER A 93 14.48 -7.04 17.08
CA SER A 93 14.71 -8.02 18.15
C SER A 93 14.04 -9.33 17.77
N THR A 94 14.73 -10.45 18.02
CA THR A 94 14.16 -11.78 17.85
C THR A 94 13.61 -12.26 19.19
N ASP A 95 12.39 -12.78 19.17
CA ASP A 95 11.71 -13.37 20.33
C ASP A 95 11.28 -14.78 19.95
N VAL A 96 11.65 -15.78 20.76
CA VAL A 96 11.31 -17.19 20.53
C VAL A 96 10.18 -17.55 21.47
N ARG A 97 9.05 -18.00 20.91
CA ARG A 97 7.84 -18.36 21.66
C ARG A 97 7.43 -19.79 21.38
N GLU A 98 6.97 -20.46 22.43
CA GLU A 98 6.30 -21.75 22.31
C GLU A 98 4.81 -21.50 22.05
N ASP A 99 4.31 -21.99 20.91
CA ASP A 99 2.90 -21.91 20.56
C ASP A 99 2.27 -23.30 20.64
N ILE A 100 1.07 -23.37 21.25
CA ILE A 100 0.30 -24.61 21.33
C ILE A 100 -0.63 -24.67 20.11
N GLU A 101 -0.40 -25.64 19.23
CA GLU A 101 -1.26 -25.90 18.07
C GLU A 101 -1.99 -27.24 18.17
N ARG A 102 -3.08 -27.38 17.41
CA ARG A 102 -3.79 -28.65 17.28
C ARG A 102 -2.99 -29.56 16.34
N CYS A 103 -2.42 -30.62 16.87
CA CYS A 103 -1.71 -31.65 16.11
C CYS A 103 -2.43 -33.01 16.19
N ASN A 104 -2.16 -33.90 15.23
CA ASN A 104 -2.68 -35.28 15.20
C ASN A 104 -4.22 -35.39 15.20
N CYS A 105 -4.91 -34.49 14.50
CA CYS A 105 -6.36 -34.52 14.37
C CYS A 105 -6.83 -35.75 13.57
N THR A 106 -7.76 -36.52 14.12
CA THR A 106 -8.42 -37.64 13.43
C THR A 106 -9.89 -37.31 13.13
N PHE A 107 -10.38 -37.71 11.96
CA PHE A 107 -11.81 -37.64 11.60
C PHE A 107 -12.45 -39.03 11.82
N HIS A 108 -13.70 -39.05 12.30
CA HIS A 108 -14.54 -40.24 12.46
C HIS A 108 -15.76 -40.13 11.55
#